data_AF-A0A0G1W626-F1
#
_entry.id   AF-A0A0G1W626-F1
#
_cell.length_a   1.000
_cell.length_b   1.000
_cell.length_c   1.000
_cell.angle_alpha   90.00
_cell.angle_beta   90.00
_cell.angle_gamma   90.00
#
_symmetry.space_group_name_H-M   'P 1'
#
loop_
_entity.id
_entity.type
_entity.pdbx_description
1 polymer ?
#
loop_
_entity_poly.entity_id
_entity_poly.type
_entity_poly.pdbx_seq_one_letter_code
_entity_poly.pdbx_strand_id
1 'polypeptide(L)'
;MCAPLLTRRSRSSRAPLAAYYIIMPAEASTNLARFDGMRYGHAAHPPAGGLLDDYIESRTEGFGKETLRRILLGTFVLSAGYIDAYYRKADAARAVLRREYENAFKSCDVIAFPTTPSPAFAFGEKSDPVAMYLEDIFTVSANLTGMPAISVPMGMVEREGKRLPVGIHFTAPHQTEDALFTIGRIVEDSR
;
A
#
# COMPACT_ATOMS: atom_id res chain seq x y z
N MET A 1 -12.51 -22.86 1.34
CA MET A 1 -11.30 -22.21 0.81
C MET A 1 -11.31 -22.36 -0.71
N CYS A 2 -11.54 -21.28 -1.45
CA CYS A 2 -11.41 -21.32 -2.91
C CYS A 2 -9.95 -21.07 -3.29
N ALA A 3 -9.42 -21.88 -4.21
CA ALA A 3 -8.09 -21.75 -4.78
C ALA A 3 -7.83 -20.34 -5.32
N PRO A 4 -6.57 -19.87 -5.37
CA PRO A 4 -6.25 -18.50 -5.75
C PRO A 4 -6.82 -18.18 -7.14
N LEU A 5 -7.66 -17.15 -7.19
CA LEU A 5 -8.28 -16.57 -8.40
C LEU A 5 -7.25 -16.20 -9.50
N LEU A 6 -5.95 -16.25 -9.17
CA LEU A 6 -4.84 -15.97 -10.07
C LEU A 6 -4.44 -17.16 -10.97
N THR A 7 -4.97 -18.38 -10.75
CA THR A 7 -4.59 -19.57 -11.54
C THR A 7 -5.19 -19.62 -12.95
N ARG A 8 -6.28 -18.87 -13.22
CA ARG A 8 -6.78 -18.66 -14.59
C ARG A 8 -6.14 -17.42 -15.21
N ARG A 9 -4.94 -17.56 -15.75
CA ARG A 9 -4.38 -16.70 -16.82
C ARG A 9 -4.51 -15.17 -16.61
N SER A 10 -4.43 -14.69 -15.37
CA SER A 10 -4.49 -13.26 -15.06
C SER A 10 -3.10 -12.63 -15.23
N ARG A 11 -2.92 -11.85 -16.29
CA ARG A 11 -1.73 -11.01 -16.53
C ARG A 11 -1.61 -9.83 -15.52
N SER A 12 -2.37 -9.83 -14.41
CA SER A 12 -2.74 -8.59 -13.70
C SER A 12 -2.40 -8.53 -12.20
N SER A 13 -1.57 -9.40 -11.63
CA SER A 13 -1.19 -9.28 -10.20
C SER A 13 -0.44 -7.98 -9.88
N ARG A 14 0.19 -7.34 -10.88
CA ARG A 14 0.89 -6.07 -10.72
C ARG A 14 0.00 -4.83 -10.88
N ALA A 15 -1.22 -4.98 -11.41
CA ALA A 15 -2.10 -3.84 -11.68
C ALA A 15 -2.61 -3.15 -10.40
N PRO A 16 -2.99 -3.87 -9.33
CA PRO A 16 -3.34 -3.25 -8.04
C PRO A 16 -2.18 -2.43 -7.48
N LEU A 17 -0.95 -2.95 -7.56
CA LEU A 17 0.23 -2.24 -7.10
C LEU A 17 0.45 -0.94 -7.89
N ALA A 18 0.36 -1.00 -9.21
CA ALA A 18 0.49 0.18 -10.05
C ALA A 18 -0.58 1.25 -9.73
N ALA A 19 -1.85 0.84 -9.55
CA ALA A 19 -2.92 1.77 -9.19
C ALA A 19 -2.69 2.40 -7.80
N TYR A 20 -2.27 1.60 -6.82
CA TYR A 20 -1.97 2.07 -5.46
C TYR A 20 -0.85 3.12 -5.46
N TYR A 21 0.25 2.87 -6.18
CA TYR A 21 1.38 3.80 -6.26
C TYR A 21 1.14 5.03 -7.16
N ILE A 22 -0.06 5.17 -7.74
CA ILE A 22 -0.54 6.43 -8.35
C ILE A 22 -1.46 7.17 -7.37
N ILE A 23 -2.43 6.46 -6.79
CA ILE A 23 -3.46 7.04 -5.92
C ILE A 23 -2.85 7.51 -4.60
N MET A 24 -2.08 6.64 -3.92
CA MET A 24 -1.54 6.95 -2.59
C MET A 24 -0.60 8.16 -2.61
N PRO A 25 0.37 8.30 -3.54
CA PRO A 25 1.21 9.50 -3.61
C PRO A 25 0.41 10.77 -3.96
N ALA A 26 -0.59 10.68 -4.85
CA ALA A 26 -1.46 11.81 -5.17
C ALA A 26 -2.20 12.32 -3.92
N GLU A 27 -2.83 11.43 -3.17
CA GLU A 27 -3.52 11.78 -1.92
C GLU A 27 -2.54 12.26 -0.84
N ALA A 28 -1.38 11.60 -0.70
CA ALA A 28 -0.33 11.99 0.24
C ALA A 28 0.18 13.42 -0.05
N SER A 29 0.36 13.79 -1.32
CA SER A 29 0.84 15.13 -1.70
C SER A 29 -0.10 16.24 -1.22
N THR A 30 -1.41 16.00 -1.28
CA THR A 30 -2.43 16.95 -0.80
C THR A 30 -2.53 16.92 0.73
N ASN A 31 -2.53 15.72 1.33
CA ASN A 31 -2.64 15.57 2.78
C ASN A 31 -1.45 16.18 3.52
N LEU A 32 -0.24 16.04 2.96
CA LEU A 32 1.01 16.55 3.53
C LEU A 32 1.27 18.03 3.21
N ALA A 33 0.45 18.66 2.35
CA ALA A 33 0.58 20.09 2.05
C ALA A 33 0.37 20.98 3.29
N ARG A 34 -0.34 20.48 4.31
CA ARG A 34 -0.60 21.18 5.57
C ARG A 34 0.64 21.40 6.44
N PHE A 35 1.71 20.64 6.21
CA PHE A 35 2.96 20.76 6.96
C PHE A 35 3.84 21.79 6.26
N ASP A 36 3.82 23.00 6.81
CA ASP A 36 4.48 24.17 6.26
C ASP A 36 5.33 24.94 7.28
N GLY A 37 5.33 24.55 8.55
CA GLY A 37 6.05 25.24 9.61
C GLY A 37 5.37 26.52 10.11
N MET A 38 4.25 26.94 9.52
CA MET A 38 3.60 28.21 9.87
C MET A 38 2.75 28.11 11.13
N ARG A 39 2.04 26.98 11.28
CA ARG A 39 1.14 26.75 12.44
C ARG A 39 1.76 25.83 13.48
N TYR A 40 2.55 24.84 13.03
CA TYR A 40 3.14 23.82 13.88
C TYR A 40 4.24 23.06 13.14
N GLY A 41 5.12 22.40 13.90
CA GLY A 41 6.17 21.54 13.38
C GLY A 41 7.49 22.26 13.14
N HIS A 42 8.30 21.71 12.24
CA HIS A 42 9.60 22.26 11.85
C HIS A 42 9.42 23.53 11.01
N ALA A 43 10.17 24.58 11.34
CA ALA A 43 10.19 25.85 10.62
C ALA A 43 11.64 26.31 10.47
N ALA A 44 12.09 26.50 9.23
CA ALA A 44 13.49 26.82 8.92
C ALA A 44 13.83 28.30 9.17
N HIS A 45 12.91 29.21 8.86
CA HIS A 45 13.06 30.67 8.96
C HIS A 45 14.43 31.21 8.47
N PRO A 46 14.77 31.04 7.18
CA PRO A 46 15.99 31.58 6.58
C PRO A 46 16.19 33.08 6.88
N PRO A 47 17.38 33.52 7.31
CA PRO A 47 17.64 34.90 7.74
C PRO A 47 17.37 36.01 6.70
N ALA A 48 17.32 35.67 5.42
CA ALA A 48 17.09 36.60 4.31
C ALA A 48 16.02 36.11 3.31
N GLY A 49 15.23 35.10 3.69
CA GLY A 49 14.22 34.48 2.84
C GLY A 49 12.86 35.19 2.91
N GLY A 50 12.10 35.10 1.82
CA GLY A 50 10.69 35.47 1.80
C GLY A 50 9.79 34.34 2.29
N LEU A 51 8.48 34.58 2.33
CA LEU A 51 7.48 33.56 2.70
C LEU A 51 7.63 32.27 1.88
N LEU A 52 7.94 32.37 0.59
CA LEU A 52 8.12 31.21 -0.27
C LEU A 52 9.34 30.38 0.16
N ASP A 53 10.43 31.02 0.57
CA ASP A 53 11.65 30.34 1.03
C ASP A 53 11.37 29.62 2.35
N ASP A 54 10.64 30.25 3.28
CA ASP A 54 10.17 29.60 4.51
C ASP A 54 9.41 28.30 4.21
N TYR A 55 8.47 28.31 3.25
CA TYR A 55 7.74 27.11 2.83
C TYR A 55 8.65 26.03 2.23
N ILE A 56 9.55 26.43 1.33
CA ILE A 56 10.43 25.49 0.61
C ILE A 56 11.42 24.84 1.58
N GLU A 57 12.12 25.63 2.38
CA GLU A 57 13.15 25.15 3.29
C GLU A 57 12.55 24.31 4.42
N SER A 58 11.48 24.78 5.07
CA SER A 58 10.83 24.03 6.16
C SER A 58 10.35 22.66 5.70
N ARG A 59 9.82 22.54 4.48
CA ARG A 59 9.39 21.26 3.91
C ARG A 59 10.56 20.40 3.44
N THR A 60 11.58 21.01 2.86
CA THR A 60 12.76 20.29 2.35
C THR A 60 13.59 19.69 3.48
N GLU A 61 13.76 20.43 4.56
CA GLU A 61 14.46 19.95 5.77
C GLU A 61 13.61 18.98 6.59
N GLY A 62 12.30 19.24 6.69
CA GLY A 62 11.39 18.46 7.52
C GLY A 62 11.01 17.09 6.95
N PHE A 63 11.02 16.93 5.62
CA PHE A 63 10.64 15.66 4.99
C PHE A 63 11.84 14.80 4.59
N GLY A 64 11.75 13.50 4.92
CA GLY A 64 12.69 12.51 4.43
C GLY A 64 12.59 12.28 2.91
N LYS A 65 13.66 11.69 2.34
CA LYS A 65 13.80 11.46 0.89
C LYS A 65 12.62 10.70 0.25
N GLU A 66 12.10 9.67 0.91
CA GLU A 66 10.95 8.90 0.40
C GLU A 66 9.66 9.72 0.41
N THR A 67 9.44 10.52 1.46
CA THR A 67 8.27 11.40 1.55
C THR A 67 8.29 12.45 0.46
N LEU A 68 9.44 13.10 0.23
CA LEU A 68 9.60 14.06 -0.87
C LEU A 68 9.36 13.41 -2.23
N ARG A 69 9.89 12.20 -2.47
CA ARG A 69 9.64 11.43 -3.70
C ARG A 69 8.14 11.22 -3.95
N ARG A 70 7.39 10.85 -2.91
CA ARG A 70 5.92 10.65 -3.01
C ARG A 70 5.18 11.96 -3.25
N ILE A 71 5.57 13.04 -2.59
CA ILE A 71 4.97 14.38 -2.82
C ILE A 71 5.21 14.82 -4.26
N LEU A 72 6.44 14.69 -4.78
CA LEU A 72 6.77 15.05 -6.16
C LEU A 72 5.99 14.20 -7.17
N LEU A 73 5.93 12.89 -6.97
CA LEU A 73 5.13 12.01 -7.83
C LEU A 73 3.64 12.35 -7.78
N GLY A 74 3.10 12.58 -6.59
CA GLY A 74 1.69 12.90 -6.40
C GLY A 74 1.29 14.24 -7.02
N THR A 75 2.10 15.28 -6.81
CA THR A 75 1.89 16.59 -7.43
C THR A 75 1.97 16.52 -8.96
N PHE A 76 2.90 15.73 -9.51
CA PHE A 76 2.98 15.46 -10.94
C PHE A 76 1.72 14.76 -11.46
N VAL A 77 1.28 13.68 -10.80
CA VAL A 77 0.08 12.91 -11.17
C VAL A 77 -1.18 13.78 -11.18
N LEU A 78 -1.30 14.74 -10.26
CA LEU A 78 -2.45 15.64 -10.15
C LEU A 78 -2.35 16.88 -11.05
N SER A 79 -1.21 17.11 -11.68
CA SER A 79 -1.00 18.30 -12.52
C SER A 79 -1.88 18.30 -13.77
N ALA A 80 -2.17 19.50 -14.27
CA ALA A 80 -2.98 19.70 -15.46
C ALA A 80 -2.36 18.97 -16.66
N GLY A 81 -3.18 18.21 -17.39
CA GLY A 81 -2.76 17.37 -18.53
C GLY A 81 -2.37 15.94 -18.16
N TYR A 82 -2.04 15.66 -16.89
CA TYR A 82 -1.63 14.32 -16.44
C TYR A 82 -2.67 13.62 -15.56
N ILE A 83 -3.54 14.37 -14.89
CA ILE A 83 -4.59 13.84 -14.01
C ILE A 83 -5.49 12.80 -14.69
N ASP A 84 -5.85 13.03 -15.95
CA ASP A 84 -6.70 12.12 -16.72
C ASP A 84 -5.95 10.86 -17.15
N ALA A 85 -4.65 11.03 -17.47
CA ALA A 85 -3.80 9.95 -17.93
C ALA A 85 -3.37 8.99 -16.81
N TYR A 86 -3.24 9.50 -15.58
CA TYR A 86 -2.74 8.75 -14.43
C TYR A 86 -3.81 8.56 -13.36
N TYR A 87 -4.21 9.63 -12.66
CA TYR A 87 -5.08 9.51 -11.48
C TYR A 87 -6.46 8.92 -11.83
N ARG A 88 -7.14 9.47 -12.83
CA ARG A 88 -8.47 8.97 -13.25
C ARG A 88 -8.41 7.54 -13.79
N LYS A 89 -7.33 7.14 -14.46
CA LYS A 89 -7.14 5.75 -14.91
C LYS A 89 -6.90 4.81 -13.73
N ALA A 90 -6.10 5.21 -12.75
CA ALA A 90 -5.88 4.43 -11.55
C ALA A 90 -7.16 4.26 -10.73
N ASP A 91 -7.98 5.32 -10.63
CA ASP A 91 -9.28 5.25 -9.97
C ASP A 91 -10.27 4.33 -10.70
N ALA A 92 -10.31 4.39 -12.04
CA ALA A 92 -11.09 3.44 -12.83
C ALA A 92 -10.62 1.98 -12.63
N ALA A 93 -9.31 1.75 -12.56
CA ALA A 93 -8.74 0.44 -12.26
C ALA A 93 -9.11 -0.05 -10.83
N ARG A 94 -9.11 0.86 -9.84
CA ARG A 94 -9.60 0.60 -8.48
C ARG A 94 -11.06 0.13 -8.49
N ALA A 95 -11.92 0.78 -9.27
CA ALA A 95 -13.33 0.37 -9.41
C ALA A 95 -13.49 -1.01 -10.09
N VAL A 96 -12.65 -1.34 -11.08
CA VAL A 96 -12.63 -2.68 -11.68
C VAL A 96 -12.22 -3.74 -10.66
N LEU A 97 -11.13 -3.50 -9.93
CA LEU A 97 -10.62 -4.41 -8.90
C LEU A 97 -11.67 -4.69 -7.82
N ARG A 98 -12.38 -3.66 -7.37
CA ARG A 98 -13.48 -3.82 -6.40
C ARG A 98 -14.58 -4.76 -6.92
N ARG A 99 -15.02 -4.59 -8.16
CA ARG A 99 -16.01 -5.49 -8.78
C ARG A 99 -15.51 -6.92 -8.92
N GLU A 100 -14.22 -7.12 -9.18
CA GLU A 100 -13.63 -8.47 -9.25
C GLU A 100 -13.70 -9.17 -7.88
N TYR A 101 -13.35 -8.47 -6.80
CA TYR A 101 -13.50 -9.00 -5.44
C TYR A 101 -14.97 -9.26 -5.08
N GLU A 102 -15.87 -8.31 -5.33
CA GLU A 102 -17.31 -8.48 -5.08
C GLU A 102 -17.89 -9.69 -5.84
N ASN A 103 -17.42 -9.95 -7.06
CA ASN A 103 -17.81 -11.14 -7.81
C ASN A 103 -17.21 -12.42 -7.25
N ALA A 104 -15.94 -12.40 -6.82
CA ALA A 104 -15.29 -13.54 -6.18
C ALA A 104 -16.03 -13.98 -4.92
N PHE A 105 -16.46 -13.04 -4.09
CA PHE A 105 -17.18 -13.31 -2.85
C PHE A 105 -18.59 -13.90 -3.05
N LYS A 106 -19.10 -13.96 -4.29
CA LYS A 106 -20.30 -14.76 -4.60
C LYS A 106 -20.05 -16.26 -4.48
N SER A 107 -18.77 -16.68 -4.50
CA SER A 107 -18.35 -18.08 -4.49
C SER A 107 -17.48 -18.46 -3.29
N CYS A 108 -17.10 -17.50 -2.45
CA CYS A 108 -16.30 -17.74 -1.26
C CYS A 108 -16.53 -16.68 -0.18
N ASP A 109 -16.32 -17.04 1.09
CA ASP A 109 -16.49 -16.13 2.22
C ASP A 109 -15.24 -15.29 2.49
N VAL A 110 -14.06 -15.86 2.18
CA VAL A 110 -12.75 -15.23 2.35
C VAL A 110 -11.84 -15.57 1.18
N ILE A 111 -10.93 -14.64 0.85
CA ILE A 111 -9.84 -14.83 -0.11
C ILE A 111 -8.53 -14.86 0.67
N ALA A 112 -7.64 -15.79 0.32
CA ALA A 112 -6.38 -15.99 1.03
C ALA A 112 -5.16 -15.82 0.11
N PHE A 113 -4.13 -15.13 0.61
CA PHE A 113 -2.82 -14.96 -0.03
C PHE A 113 -1.71 -15.06 1.02
N PRO A 114 -0.44 -15.29 0.65
CA PRO A 114 0.67 -14.95 1.53
C PRO A 114 0.61 -13.46 1.89
N THR A 115 0.91 -13.09 3.14
CA THR A 115 0.93 -11.66 3.52
C THR A 115 2.03 -10.90 2.79
N THR A 116 3.18 -11.53 2.61
CA THR A 116 4.34 -10.96 1.91
C THR A 116 4.87 -11.96 0.89
N PRO A 117 5.49 -11.50 -0.21
CA PRO A 117 6.06 -12.39 -1.23
C PRO A 117 7.34 -13.09 -0.75
N SER A 118 8.01 -12.52 0.25
CA SER A 118 9.23 -13.08 0.84
C SER A 118 9.21 -12.92 2.37
N PRO A 119 10.01 -13.72 3.11
CA PRO A 119 10.26 -13.48 4.52
C PRO A 119 10.97 -12.14 4.73
N ALA A 120 11.03 -11.67 5.98
CA ALA A 120 11.72 -10.43 6.31
C ALA A 120 13.14 -10.38 5.70
N PHE A 121 13.46 -9.25 5.09
CA PHE A 121 14.76 -8.96 4.48
C PHE A 121 15.64 -8.11 5.41
N ALA A 122 16.95 -8.20 5.21
CA ALA A 122 17.92 -7.47 6.01
C ALA A 122 17.89 -5.96 5.72
N PHE A 123 18.37 -5.17 6.68
CA PHE A 123 18.51 -3.73 6.47
C PHE A 123 19.43 -3.42 5.29
N GLY A 124 18.98 -2.53 4.40
CA GLY A 124 19.73 -2.14 3.21
C GLY A 124 19.68 -3.14 2.05
N GLU A 125 19.05 -4.30 2.22
CA GLU A 125 18.94 -5.33 1.17
C GLU A 125 18.14 -4.84 -0.05
N LYS A 126 17.12 -4.00 0.19
CA LYS A 126 16.30 -3.38 -0.85
C LYS A 126 16.54 -1.87 -0.86
N SER A 127 17.60 -1.47 -1.56
CA SER A 127 17.94 -0.06 -1.76
C SER A 127 17.13 0.59 -2.88
N ASP A 128 16.66 -0.20 -3.84
CA ASP A 128 15.76 0.25 -4.91
C ASP A 128 14.31 0.41 -4.39
N PRO A 129 13.70 1.61 -4.52
CA PRO A 129 12.33 1.84 -4.08
C PRO A 129 11.31 0.91 -4.76
N VAL A 130 11.52 0.56 -6.04
CA VAL A 130 10.57 -0.31 -6.75
C VAL A 130 10.60 -1.73 -6.19
N ALA A 131 11.79 -2.25 -5.89
CA ALA A 131 11.95 -3.53 -5.19
C ALA A 131 11.26 -3.53 -3.82
N MET A 132 11.31 -2.41 -3.08
CA MET A 132 10.59 -2.27 -1.81
C MET A 132 9.07 -2.31 -2.01
N TYR A 133 8.55 -1.65 -3.04
CA TYR A 133 7.11 -1.57 -3.30
C TYR A 133 6.50 -2.94 -3.67
N LEU A 134 7.27 -3.82 -4.30
CA LEU A 134 6.81 -5.17 -4.65
C LEU A 134 6.47 -6.02 -3.42
N GLU A 135 6.93 -5.65 -2.23
CA GLU A 135 6.56 -6.36 -0.99
C GLU A 135 5.09 -6.21 -0.63
N ASP A 136 4.43 -5.15 -1.12
CA ASP A 136 3.02 -4.88 -0.83
C ASP A 136 2.07 -5.53 -1.87
N ILE A 137 2.58 -6.36 -2.79
CA ILE A 137 1.79 -6.89 -3.92
C ILE A 137 0.50 -7.63 -3.49
N PHE A 138 0.50 -8.25 -2.31
CA PHE A 138 -0.65 -8.98 -1.78
C PHE A 138 -1.51 -8.17 -0.80
N THR A 139 -1.04 -7.01 -0.34
CA THR A 139 -1.72 -6.23 0.72
C THR A 139 -2.48 -5.03 0.15
N VAL A 140 -1.94 -4.37 -0.89
CA VAL A 140 -2.53 -3.14 -1.45
C VAL A 140 -3.94 -3.31 -2.00
N SER A 141 -4.32 -4.51 -2.42
CA SER A 141 -5.66 -4.76 -2.96
C SER A 141 -6.74 -4.52 -1.91
N ALA A 142 -6.51 -4.90 -0.65
CA ALA A 142 -7.45 -4.65 0.43
C ALA A 142 -7.65 -3.15 0.67
N ASN A 143 -6.58 -2.34 0.60
CA ASN A 143 -6.67 -0.89 0.73
C ASN A 143 -7.42 -0.24 -0.44
N LEU A 144 -7.17 -0.71 -1.67
CA LEU A 144 -7.82 -0.17 -2.87
C LEU A 144 -9.32 -0.50 -2.91
N THR A 145 -9.71 -1.71 -2.51
CA THR A 145 -11.12 -2.09 -2.47
C THR A 145 -11.82 -1.58 -1.21
N GLY A 146 -11.07 -1.25 -0.16
CA GLY A 146 -11.56 -0.86 1.16
C GLY A 146 -12.06 -2.05 1.99
N MET A 147 -11.71 -3.27 1.60
CA MET A 147 -12.18 -4.49 2.24
C MET A 147 -11.34 -4.81 3.47
N PRO A 148 -11.96 -5.35 4.54
CA PRO A 148 -11.24 -5.73 5.73
C PRO A 148 -10.31 -6.90 5.44
N ALA A 149 -9.15 -6.89 6.10
CA ALA A 149 -8.19 -7.97 5.98
C ALA A 149 -7.39 -8.18 7.27
N ILE A 150 -6.93 -9.42 7.49
CA ILE A 150 -6.11 -9.81 8.64
C ILE A 150 -4.89 -10.61 8.16
N SER A 151 -3.74 -10.42 8.80
CA SER A 151 -2.56 -11.27 8.62
C SER A 151 -2.36 -12.14 9.87
N VAL A 152 -2.29 -13.44 9.68
CA VAL A 152 -2.15 -14.43 10.77
C VAL A 152 -0.84 -15.19 10.58
N PRO A 153 -0.01 -15.38 11.62
CA PRO A 153 1.22 -16.17 11.51
C PRO A 153 0.93 -17.61 11.07
N MET A 154 1.58 -18.07 10.00
CA MET A 154 1.40 -19.42 9.44
C MET A 154 2.76 -20.13 9.32
N GLY A 155 3.48 -20.19 10.44
CA GLY A 155 4.73 -20.92 10.56
C GLY A 155 5.98 -20.06 10.45
N MET A 156 7.12 -20.75 10.32
CA MET A 156 8.45 -20.15 10.26
C MET A 156 9.20 -20.76 9.08
N VAL A 157 9.99 -19.96 8.38
CA VAL A 157 10.90 -20.43 7.33
C VAL A 157 12.33 -20.09 7.69
N GLU A 158 13.26 -20.91 7.23
CA GLU A 158 14.68 -20.64 7.42
C GLU A 158 15.21 -19.80 6.26
N ARG A 159 15.92 -18.73 6.59
CA ARG A 159 16.60 -17.87 5.63
C ARG A 159 17.95 -17.47 6.23
N GLU A 160 19.03 -17.77 5.51
CA GLU A 160 20.40 -17.41 5.92
C GLU A 160 20.71 -17.84 7.38
N GLY A 161 20.28 -19.05 7.76
CA GLY A 161 20.48 -19.60 9.10
C GLY A 161 19.60 -18.99 10.19
N LYS A 162 18.63 -18.12 9.85
CA LYS A 162 17.67 -17.52 10.78
C LYS A 162 16.27 -18.04 10.52
N ARG A 163 15.55 -18.37 11.59
CA ARG A 163 14.11 -18.72 11.52
C ARG A 163 13.28 -17.45 11.55
N LEU A 164 12.57 -17.17 10.46
CA LEU A 164 11.75 -15.98 10.30
C LEU A 164 10.27 -16.34 10.18
N PRO A 165 9.35 -15.54 10.76
CA PRO A 165 7.92 -15.78 10.64
C PRO A 165 7.42 -15.49 9.23
N VAL A 166 6.43 -16.27 8.81
CA VAL A 166 5.63 -16.01 7.61
C VAL A 166 4.16 -15.91 7.98
N GLY A 167 3.40 -15.13 7.21
CA GLY A 167 1.98 -14.88 7.46
C GLY A 167 1.11 -15.28 6.29
N ILE A 168 -0.13 -15.66 6.60
CA ILE A 168 -1.22 -15.76 5.64
C ILE A 168 -2.14 -14.55 5.83
N HIS A 169 -2.52 -13.94 4.72
CA HIS A 169 -3.40 -12.80 4.62
C HIS A 169 -4.79 -13.26 4.17
N PHE A 170 -5.82 -12.90 4.92
CA PHE A 170 -7.21 -13.12 4.54
C PHE A 170 -7.91 -11.79 4.30
N THR A 171 -8.62 -11.68 3.19
CA THR A 171 -9.53 -10.57 2.87
C THR A 171 -10.96 -11.09 2.87
N ALA A 172 -11.88 -10.33 3.45
CA ALA A 172 -13.31 -10.65 3.49
C ALA A 172 -14.16 -9.52 2.88
N PRO A 173 -15.45 -9.75 2.59
CA PRO A 173 -16.39 -8.69 2.23
C PRO A 173 -16.42 -7.54 3.25
N HIS A 174 -16.98 -6.41 2.85
CA HIS A 174 -17.19 -5.30 3.78
C HIS A 174 -18.09 -5.72 4.94
N GLN A 175 -17.72 -5.29 6.16
CA GLN A 175 -18.49 -5.49 7.39
C GLN A 175 -18.62 -6.97 7.81
N THR A 176 -17.69 -7.84 7.38
CA THR A 176 -17.63 -9.25 7.78
C THR A 176 -16.30 -9.58 8.47
N GLU A 177 -15.85 -8.71 9.37
CA GLU A 177 -14.64 -8.92 10.18
C GLU A 177 -14.76 -10.13 11.11
N ASP A 178 -15.98 -10.51 11.48
CA ASP A 178 -16.28 -11.72 12.25
C ASP A 178 -15.79 -13.00 11.55
N ALA A 179 -15.95 -13.09 10.23
CA ALA A 179 -15.41 -14.18 9.43
C ALA A 179 -13.87 -14.21 9.47
N LEU A 180 -13.23 -13.03 9.45
CA LEU A 180 -11.77 -12.91 9.56
C LEU A 180 -11.24 -13.34 10.93
N PHE A 181 -11.90 -12.95 12.02
CA PHE A 181 -11.52 -13.40 13.36
C PHE A 181 -11.77 -14.89 13.55
N THR A 182 -12.84 -15.43 12.96
CA THR A 182 -13.14 -16.87 13.01
C THR A 182 -12.07 -17.68 12.30
N ILE A 183 -11.72 -17.32 11.06
CA ILE A 183 -10.67 -18.04 10.32
C ILE A 183 -9.30 -17.83 10.96
N GLY A 184 -9.02 -16.64 11.50
CA GLY A 184 -7.77 -16.35 12.19
C GLY A 184 -7.58 -17.22 13.42
N ARG A 185 -8.63 -17.39 14.23
CA ARG A 185 -8.61 -18.32 15.37
C ARG A 185 -8.36 -19.76 14.94
N ILE A 186 -9.03 -20.23 13.89
CA ILE A 186 -8.81 -21.60 13.37
C ILE A 186 -7.35 -21.82 12.95
N VAL A 187 -6.74 -20.82 12.30
CA VAL A 187 -5.34 -20.88 11.87
C VAL A 187 -4.39 -20.87 13.08
N GLU A 188 -4.66 -20.06 14.10
CA GLU A 188 -3.87 -20.06 15.34
C GLU A 188 -3.98 -21.38 16.11
N ASP A 189 -5.19 -21.94 16.24
CA ASP A 189 -5.44 -23.20 16.96
C ASP A 189 -4.81 -24.41 16.24
N SER A 190 -4.57 -24.31 14.92
CA SER A 190 -4.00 -25.38 14.09
C SER A 190 -2.46 -25.40 14.07
N ARG A 191 -1.79 -24.52 14.82
CA ARG A 191 -0.34 -24.33 14.84
C ARG A 191 0.34 -25.12 15.97
#